data_AF-A0A6N8F9C8-F1
#
_entry.id   AF-A0A6N8F9C8-F1
#
_cell.length_a   1.000
_cell.length_b   1.000
_cell.length_c   1.000
_cell.angle_alpha   90.00
_cell.angle_beta   90.00
_cell.angle_gamma   90.00
#
_symmetry.space_group_name_H-M   'P 1'
#
loop_
_entity.id
_entity.type
_entity.pdbx_description
1 polymer ?
#
loop_
_entity_poly.entity_id
_entity_poly.type
_entity_poly.pdbx_seq_one_letter_code
_entity_poly.pdbx_strand_id
1 'polypeptide(L)'
;MDNLQKNILSLLAGCVLSYSFIFIIAEVAAMPVPLLIQQIGGDSAFYYSNVLIVVFASLLSSIFVISFRKAFLQFTRLNLFYFSLPIVLFLIVFLALSLPFVSMIYAAIPSLLVATLLSNNVQKI
;
A
#
# COMPACT_ATOMS: atom_id res chain seq x y z
N MET A 1 12.41 -12.59 19.66
CA MET A 1 12.20 -11.16 19.35
C MET A 1 11.26 -10.57 20.38
N ASP A 2 11.68 -9.52 21.07
CA ASP A 2 10.81 -8.79 21.99
C ASP A 2 9.75 -7.98 21.21
N ASN A 3 8.79 -7.40 21.94
CA ASN A 3 7.72 -6.61 21.32
C ASN A 3 8.24 -5.32 20.66
N LEU A 4 9.32 -4.74 21.19
CA LEU A 4 9.93 -3.52 20.65
C LEU A 4 10.51 -3.77 19.26
N GLN A 5 11.28 -4.84 19.08
CA GLN A 5 11.86 -5.26 17.81
C GLN A 5 10.76 -5.54 16.77
N LYS A 6 9.65 -6.17 17.16
CA LYS A 6 8.50 -6.41 16.26
C LYS A 6 7.87 -5.10 15.79
N ASN A 7 7.75 -4.11 16.67
CA ASN A 7 7.21 -2.80 16.34
C ASN A 7 8.13 -2.01 15.40
N ILE A 8 9.43 -1.97 15.70
CA ILE A 8 10.44 -1.32 14.86
C ILE A 8 10.44 -1.93 13.47
N LEU A 9 10.35 -3.26 13.37
CA LEU A 9 10.34 -3.91 12.07
C LEU A 9 9.02 -3.64 11.32
N SER A 10 7.89 -3.61 12.01
CA SER A 10 6.60 -3.24 11.40
C SER A 10 6.63 -1.81 10.86
N LEU A 11 7.25 -0.89 11.60
CA LEU A 11 7.50 0.49 11.16
C LEU A 11 8.38 0.51 9.90
N LEU A 12 9.51 -0.22 9.90
CA LEU A 12 10.39 -0.32 8.74
C LEU A 12 9.67 -0.87 7.50
N ALA A 13 8.83 -1.89 7.69
CA ALA A 13 8.03 -2.44 6.60
C ALA A 13 7.01 -1.45 6.04
N GLY A 14 6.38 -0.66 6.92
CA GLY A 14 5.53 0.47 6.50
C GLY A 14 6.30 1.48 5.66
N CYS A 15 7.55 1.81 6.02
CA CYS A 15 8.42 2.70 5.25
C CYS A 15 8.75 2.10 3.86
N VAL A 16 9.18 0.84 3.82
CA VAL A 16 9.53 0.16 2.55
C VAL A 16 8.32 0.08 1.62
N LEU A 17 7.15 -0.25 2.17
CA LEU A 17 5.92 -0.31 1.39
C LEU A 17 5.51 1.08 0.87
N SER A 18 5.62 2.12 1.70
CA SER A 18 5.34 3.50 1.30
C SER A 18 6.24 3.96 0.15
N TYR A 19 7.53 3.63 0.21
CA TYR A 19 8.48 3.94 -0.85
C TYR A 19 8.17 3.17 -2.14
N SER A 20 7.75 1.91 -2.00
CA SER A 20 7.35 1.06 -3.12
C SER A 20 6.11 1.61 -3.86
N PHE A 21 5.24 2.35 -3.19
CA PHE A 21 4.13 3.03 -3.87
C PHE A 21 4.62 4.07 -4.87
N ILE A 22 5.67 4.83 -4.55
CA ILE A 22 6.26 5.79 -5.49
C ILE A 22 6.71 5.07 -6.76
N PHE A 23 7.38 3.93 -6.59
CA PHE A 23 7.88 3.13 -7.71
C PHE A 23 6.71 2.57 -8.55
N ILE A 24 5.69 1.98 -7.91
CA ILE A 24 4.50 1.48 -8.60
C ILE A 24 3.80 2.60 -9.37
N ILE A 25 3.62 3.77 -8.75
CA ILE A 25 2.96 4.91 -9.38
C ILE A 25 3.77 5.40 -10.59
N ALA A 26 5.10 5.52 -10.46
CA ALA A 26 5.97 5.96 -11.55
C ALA A 26 5.92 5.00 -12.73
N GLU A 27 6.06 3.69 -12.49
CA GLU A 27 6.01 2.67 -13.53
C GLU A 27 4.63 2.61 -14.21
N VAL A 28 3.54 2.58 -13.43
CA VAL A 28 2.19 2.50 -13.98
C VAL A 28 1.78 3.78 -14.72
N ALA A 29 2.29 4.95 -14.30
CA ALA A 29 2.10 6.20 -15.03
C ALA A 29 2.87 6.22 -16.37
N ALA A 30 4.01 5.54 -16.45
CA ALA A 30 4.80 5.41 -17.68
C ALA A 30 4.29 4.32 -18.64
N MET A 31 3.44 3.40 -18.17
CA MET A 31 2.91 2.32 -19.00
C MET A 31 1.99 2.84 -20.11
N PRO A 32 2.15 2.34 -21.35
CA PRO A 32 1.23 2.70 -22.43
C PRO A 32 -0.15 2.10 -22.16
N VAL A 33 -1.18 2.92 -22.30
CA VAL A 33 -2.57 2.49 -22.18
C VAL A 33 -2.92 1.61 -23.41
N PRO A 34 -3.45 0.40 -23.23
CA PRO A 34 -3.86 -0.46 -24.34
C PRO A 34 -4.85 0.23 -25.30
N LEU A 35 -4.68 0.02 -26.60
CA LEU A 35 -5.53 0.58 -27.67
C LEU A 35 -7.02 0.34 -27.44
N LEU A 36 -7.40 -0.84 -26.94
CA LEU A 36 -8.79 -1.18 -26.61
C LEU A 36 -9.40 -0.20 -25.61
N ILE A 37 -8.61 0.25 -24.63
CA ILE A 37 -9.06 1.18 -23.58
C ILE A 37 -9.06 2.61 -24.09
N GLN A 38 -8.07 2.98 -24.92
CA GLN A 38 -8.02 4.30 -25.55
C GLN A 38 -9.27 4.56 -26.43
N GLN A 39 -9.79 3.53 -27.09
CA GLN A 39 -10.99 3.61 -27.93
C GLN A 39 -12.28 3.88 -27.14
N ILE A 40 -12.27 3.69 -25.81
CA ILE A 40 -13.42 3.96 -24.93
C ILE A 40 -13.60 5.48 -24.74
N GLY A 41 -12.57 6.29 -25.03
CA GLY A 41 -12.59 7.75 -24.91
C GLY A 41 -12.56 8.26 -23.46
N GLY A 42 -12.50 9.58 -23.29
CA GLY A 42 -12.56 10.27 -21.99
C GLY A 42 -11.40 9.97 -21.03
N ASP A 43 -11.69 10.01 -19.72
CA ASP A 43 -10.73 9.77 -18.63
C ASP A 43 -10.32 8.28 -18.48
N SER A 44 -10.59 7.43 -19.48
CA SER A 44 -10.33 5.98 -19.46
C SER A 44 -8.86 5.63 -19.20
N ALA A 45 -7.93 6.44 -19.73
CA ALA A 45 -6.50 6.33 -19.45
C ALA A 45 -6.18 6.55 -17.96
N PHE A 46 -6.77 7.58 -17.35
CA PHE A 46 -6.60 7.88 -15.93
C PHE A 46 -7.18 6.77 -15.04
N TYR A 47 -8.36 6.24 -15.38
CA TYR A 47 -8.95 5.13 -14.66
C TYR A 47 -8.11 3.85 -14.77
N TYR A 48 -7.58 3.53 -15.95
CA TYR A 48 -6.73 2.36 -16.16
C TYR A 48 -5.51 2.36 -15.23
N SER A 49 -4.74 3.45 -15.24
CA SER A 49 -3.54 3.57 -14.40
C SER A 49 -3.88 3.49 -12.91
N ASN A 50 -4.95 4.16 -12.45
CA ASN A 50 -5.31 4.10 -11.03
C ASN A 50 -5.84 2.72 -10.61
N VAL A 51 -6.57 2.00 -11.47
CA VAL A 51 -7.00 0.62 -11.19
C VAL A 51 -5.78 -0.31 -11.05
N LEU A 52 -4.79 -0.18 -11.94
CA LEU A 52 -3.55 -0.94 -11.81
C LEU A 52 -2.80 -0.62 -10.51
N ILE A 53 -2.71 0.66 -10.13
CA ILE A 53 -2.10 1.07 -8.85
C ILE A 53 -2.83 0.40 -7.68
N VAL A 54 -4.17 0.40 -7.66
CA VAL A 54 -4.96 -0.27 -6.61
C VAL A 54 -4.63 -1.75 -6.53
N VAL A 55 -4.59 -2.45 -7.67
CA VAL A 55 -4.30 -3.89 -7.73
C VAL A 55 -2.89 -4.20 -7.24
N PHE A 56 -1.87 -3.50 -7.76
CA PHE A 56 -0.48 -3.74 -7.37
C PHE A 56 -0.21 -3.38 -5.92
N ALA A 57 -0.78 -2.28 -5.42
CA ALA A 57 -0.64 -1.89 -4.01
C ALA A 57 -1.29 -2.92 -3.07
N SER A 58 -2.48 -3.43 -3.43
CA SER A 58 -3.17 -4.50 -2.69
C SER A 58 -2.34 -5.78 -2.63
N LEU A 59 -1.79 -6.21 -3.77
CA LEU A 59 -0.94 -7.39 -3.87
C LEU A 59 0.33 -7.24 -3.04
N LEU A 60 1.00 -6.10 -3.15
CA LEU A 60 2.23 -5.84 -2.42
C LEU A 60 1.99 -5.79 -0.91
N SER A 61 0.92 -5.11 -0.46
CA SER A 61 0.52 -5.11 0.96
C SER A 61 0.22 -6.52 1.45
N SER A 62 -0.47 -7.35 0.66
CA SER A 62 -0.73 -8.75 0.99
C SER A 62 0.57 -9.53 1.20
N ILE A 63 1.52 -9.41 0.26
CA ILE A 63 2.83 -10.08 0.34
C ILE A 63 3.57 -9.64 1.61
N PHE A 64 3.60 -8.34 1.90
CA PHE A 64 4.24 -7.81 3.11
C PHE A 64 3.63 -8.38 4.39
N VAL A 65 2.30 -8.31 4.51
CA VAL A 65 1.58 -8.74 5.71
C VAL A 65 1.69 -10.26 5.90
N ILE A 66 1.62 -11.05 4.82
CA ILE A 66 1.81 -12.52 4.87
C ILE A 66 3.25 -12.87 5.25
N SER A 67 4.24 -12.17 4.69
CA SER A 67 5.65 -12.39 5.02
C SER A 67 5.94 -12.06 6.48
N PHE A 68 5.38 -10.94 6.98
CA PHE A 68 5.45 -10.58 8.39
C PHE A 68 4.81 -11.61 9.31
N ARG A 69 3.66 -12.17 8.94
CA ARG A 69 3.04 -13.26 9.71
C ARG A 69 3.96 -14.46 9.83
N LYS A 70 4.55 -14.89 8.71
CA LYS A 70 5.46 -16.05 8.70
C LYS A 70 6.70 -15.79 9.55
N ALA A 71 7.25 -14.58 9.52
CA ALA A 71 8.47 -14.24 10.24
C ALA A 71 8.25 -13.97 11.76
N PHE A 72 7.10 -13.43 12.16
CA PHE A 72 6.86 -12.97 13.54
C PHE A 72 5.74 -13.70 14.29
N LEU A 73 5.16 -14.74 13.68
CA LEU A 73 4.09 -15.63 14.18
C LEU A 73 2.76 -14.94 14.49
N GLN A 74 2.72 -13.64 14.82
CA GLN A 74 1.50 -12.86 15.05
C GLN A 74 1.68 -11.40 14.62
N PHE A 75 0.76 -10.91 13.79
CA PHE A 75 0.64 -9.50 13.44
C PHE A 75 -0.46 -8.87 14.31
N THR A 76 -0.08 -8.21 15.39
CA THR A 76 -1.03 -7.63 16.36
C THR A 76 -1.59 -6.29 15.88
N ARG A 77 -2.61 -5.75 16.57
CA ARG A 77 -3.12 -4.39 16.33
C ARG A 77 -2.07 -3.31 16.52
N LEU A 78 -1.15 -3.51 17.48
CA LEU A 78 -0.05 -2.58 17.73
C LEU A 78 0.92 -2.56 16.54
N ASN A 79 1.27 -3.73 16.01
CA ASN A 79 2.13 -3.86 14.83
C ASN A 79 1.48 -3.22 13.60
N LEU A 80 0.16 -3.40 13.43
CA LEU A 80 -0.61 -2.76 12.37
C LEU A 80 -0.57 -1.23 12.47
N PHE A 81 -0.66 -0.68 13.68
CA PHE A 81 -0.52 0.76 13.90
C PHE A 81 0.86 1.25 13.45
N TYR A 82 1.94 0.62 13.93
CA TYR A 82 3.32 0.98 13.52
C TYR A 82 3.55 0.83 12.02
N PHE A 83 2.98 -0.20 11.40
CA PHE A 83 3.03 -0.40 9.95
C PHE A 83 2.27 0.68 9.16
N SER A 84 1.11 1.12 9.66
CA SER A 84 0.29 2.14 9.00
C SER A 84 0.86 3.56 9.12
N LEU A 85 1.64 3.83 10.17
CA LEU A 85 2.09 5.17 10.52
C LEU A 85 2.95 5.83 9.42
N PRO A 86 3.97 5.16 8.84
CA PRO A 86 4.72 5.72 7.71
C PRO A 86 3.84 6.01 6.50
N ILE A 87 2.87 5.15 6.19
CA ILE A 87 1.96 5.31 5.05
C ILE A 87 1.13 6.59 5.21
N VAL A 88 0.55 6.78 6.40
CA VAL A 88 -0.26 7.97 6.72
C VAL A 88 0.61 9.24 6.72
N LEU A 89 1.80 9.18 7.31
CA LEU A 89 2.74 10.31 7.27
C LEU A 89 3.13 10.68 5.84
N PHE A 90 3.37 9.69 4.98
CA PHE A 90 3.68 9.93 3.58
C PHE A 90 2.53 10.62 2.83
N LEU A 91 1.28 10.19 3.09
CA LEU A 91 0.09 10.86 2.54
C LEU A 91 -0.01 12.32 2.98
N ILE A 92 0.25 12.62 4.26
CA ILE A 92 0.22 13.98 4.79
C ILE A 92 1.29 14.84 4.11
N VAL A 93 2.51 14.31 3.94
CA VAL A 93 3.60 15.01 3.25
C VAL A 93 3.24 15.28 1.79
N PHE A 94 2.68 14.30 1.08
CA PHE A 94 2.27 14.47 -0.32
C PHE A 94 1.16 15.50 -0.47
N LEU A 95 0.21 15.54 0.47
CA LEU A 95 -0.84 16.55 0.51
C LEU A 95 -0.25 17.94 0.77
N ALA A 96 0.63 18.07 1.78
CA ALA A 96 1.24 19.35 2.15
C ALA A 96 2.11 19.94 1.03
N LEU A 97 2.77 19.08 0.25
CA LEU A 97 3.64 19.48 -0.86
C LEU A 97 2.89 19.56 -2.21
N SER A 98 1.57 19.34 -2.25
CA SER A 98 0.78 19.30 -3.49
C SER A 98 1.37 18.36 -4.57
N LEU A 99 1.96 17.24 -4.13
CA LEU A 99 2.49 16.18 -4.98
C LEU A 99 1.34 15.30 -5.52
N PRO A 100 1.60 14.24 -6.32
CA PRO A 100 0.58 13.32 -6.88
C PRO A 100 -0.22 12.55 -5.81
N PHE A 101 -1.01 13.26 -5.02
CA PHE A 101 -1.71 12.81 -3.84
C PHE A 101 -2.83 11.82 -4.18
N VAL A 102 -3.49 12.03 -5.32
CA VAL A 102 -4.60 11.18 -5.78
C VAL A 102 -4.14 9.74 -6.03
N SER A 103 -3.07 9.53 -6.80
CA SER A 103 -2.50 8.19 -7.03
C SER A 103 -1.96 7.56 -5.74
N MET A 104 -1.44 8.37 -4.83
CA MET A 104 -0.98 7.90 -3.52
C MET A 104 -2.14 7.41 -2.64
N ILE A 105 -3.31 8.07 -2.69
CA ILE A 105 -4.53 7.58 -2.03
C ILE A 105 -4.93 6.23 -2.61
N TYR A 106 -4.93 6.09 -3.94
CA TYR A 106 -5.27 4.85 -4.62
C TYR A 106 -4.31 3.70 -4.27
N ALA A 107 -3.09 3.97 -3.84
CA ALA A 107 -2.18 2.95 -3.31
C ALA A 107 -2.39 2.69 -1.80
N ALA A 108 -2.53 3.73 -1.00
CA ALA A 108 -2.52 3.65 0.45
C ALA A 108 -3.80 3.03 1.04
N ILE A 109 -4.99 3.45 0.56
CA ILE A 109 -6.28 2.93 1.06
C ILE A 109 -6.37 1.41 0.92
N PRO A 110 -6.22 0.81 -0.29
CA PRO A 110 -6.33 -0.64 -0.43
C PRO A 110 -5.26 -1.38 0.37
N SER A 111 -4.04 -0.83 0.46
CA SER A 111 -2.96 -1.44 1.22
C SER A 111 -3.28 -1.52 2.71
N LEU A 112 -3.82 -0.46 3.31
CA LEU A 112 -4.26 -0.44 4.70
C LEU A 112 -5.47 -1.34 4.93
N LEU A 113 -6.41 -1.37 3.99
CA LEU A 113 -7.59 -2.25 4.05
C LEU A 113 -7.18 -3.73 4.02
N VAL A 114 -6.28 -4.12 3.13
CA VAL A 114 -5.71 -5.48 3.10
C VAL A 114 -4.99 -5.81 4.41
N ALA A 115 -4.15 -4.89 4.92
CA ALA A 115 -3.40 -5.12 6.15
C ALA A 115 -4.34 -5.30 7.36
N THR A 116 -5.41 -4.51 7.45
CA THR A 116 -6.42 -4.60 8.51
C THR A 116 -7.23 -5.89 8.43
N LEU A 117 -7.73 -6.25 7.23
CA LEU A 117 -8.50 -7.49 7.01
C LEU A 117 -7.68 -8.72 7.38
N LEU A 118 -6.44 -8.79 6.89
CA LEU A 118 -5.56 -9.88 7.23
C LEU A 118 -5.33 -9.90 8.74
N SER A 119 -4.97 -8.77 9.36
CA SER A 119 -4.72 -8.66 10.82
C SER A 119 -5.88 -9.18 11.66
N ASN A 120 -7.12 -8.86 11.29
CA ASN A 120 -8.32 -9.27 12.03
C ASN A 120 -8.64 -10.78 11.91
N ASN A 121 -8.32 -11.42 10.78
CA ASN A 121 -8.51 -12.87 10.62
C ASN A 121 -7.68 -13.72 11.59
N VAL A 122 -6.73 -13.12 12.33
CA VAL A 122 -5.88 -13.80 13.31
C VAL A 122 -6.52 -13.87 14.70
N GLN A 123 -7.48 -13.01 15.05
CA GLN A 123 -8.14 -13.04 16.37
C GLN A 123 -9.23 -14.12 16.50
N LYS A 124 -9.50 -14.89 15.43
CA LYS A 124 -10.61 -15.87 15.37
C LYS A 124 -10.19 -17.34 15.28
N ILE A 125 -8.90 -17.66 15.41
CA ILE A 125 -8.39 -19.05 15.42
C ILE A 125 -7.76 -19.35 16.77
#